data_AF-A0A3D4W6L0-F1
#
_entry.id   AF-A0A3D4W6L0-F1
#
_cell.length_a   1.000
_cell.length_b   1.000
_cell.length_c   1.000
_cell.angle_alpha   90.00
_cell.angle_beta   90.00
_cell.angle_gamma   90.00
#
_symmetry.space_group_name_H-M   'P 1'
#
loop_
_entity.id
_entity.type
_entity.pdbx_description
1 polymer ?
#
loop_
_entity_poly.entity_id
_entity_poly.type
_entity_poly.pdbx_seq_one_letter_code
_entity_poly.pdbx_strand_id
1 'polypeptide(L)'
;MYTARLEVLPLGRFKKDGDFSEGDLEFESKPKVSLAAGYSYDENALRTRGTIGTVLYEARDFSSFFADAVVKYNGWALYSEYISRASQQPAFTYTSDSSLKSFAVTGYGVNTQLSYTFRNYWEIAARYSVVNPDKEIRTEAMRDSYYLLGVNKYVRKHLTKFQGFVGYRAQESFQPLKSGKNNFLLVFQVELGI
;
A
#
# COMPACT_ATOMS: atom_id res chain seq x y z
N MET A 1 -8.23 19.88 2.64
CA MET A 1 -7.56 18.63 3.07
C MET A 1 -6.91 18.88 4.42
N TYR A 2 -7.31 18.14 5.43
CA TYR A 2 -6.71 18.16 6.76
C TYR A 2 -6.16 16.78 7.06
N THR A 3 -4.89 16.69 7.46
CA THR A 3 -4.23 15.41 7.74
C THR A 3 -3.48 15.47 9.06
N ALA A 4 -3.69 14.47 9.90
CA ALA A 4 -2.94 14.24 11.12
C ALA A 4 -2.24 12.88 11.04
N ARG A 5 -0.98 12.82 11.48
CA ARG A 5 -0.20 11.59 11.59
C ARG A 5 0.54 11.57 12.92
N LEU A 6 0.55 10.42 13.55
CA LEU A 6 1.34 10.13 14.74
C LEU A 6 2.23 8.93 14.46
N GLU A 7 3.47 8.99 14.92
CA GLU A 7 4.44 7.90 14.85
C GLU A 7 5.08 7.69 16.22
N VAL A 8 5.23 6.42 16.61
CA VAL A 8 5.80 6.02 17.89
C VAL A 8 6.76 4.85 17.73
N LEU A 9 7.85 4.88 18.51
CA LEU A 9 8.89 3.85 18.53
C LEU A 9 8.90 3.17 19.91
N PRO A 10 7.95 2.28 20.22
CA PRO A 10 7.76 1.76 21.59
C PRO A 10 8.97 0.98 22.13
N LEU A 11 9.81 0.42 21.26
CA LEU A 11 11.04 -0.30 21.63
C LEU A 11 12.33 0.52 21.40
N GLY A 12 12.16 1.85 21.31
CA GLY A 12 13.23 2.82 21.08
C GLY A 12 13.71 2.86 19.63
N ARG A 13 14.63 3.79 19.35
CA ARG A 13 15.12 4.09 18.00
C ARG A 13 15.81 2.90 17.34
N PHE A 14 15.67 2.81 16.02
CA PHE A 14 16.43 1.92 15.15
C PHE A 14 17.86 2.46 14.98
N LYS A 15 18.81 1.58 14.69
CA LYS A 15 20.19 1.97 14.36
C LYS A 15 20.20 2.63 12.99
N LYS A 16 20.88 3.78 12.88
CA LYS A 16 21.11 4.49 11.61
C LYS A 16 19.84 4.67 10.77
N ASP A 17 18.73 5.03 11.43
CA ASP A 17 17.44 5.25 10.78
C ASP A 17 16.97 4.00 9.98
N GLY A 18 17.21 2.82 10.57
CA GLY A 18 16.91 1.53 9.97
C GLY A 18 15.43 1.34 9.65
N ASP A 19 14.53 2.09 10.26
CA ASP A 19 13.09 2.17 9.96
C ASP A 19 12.79 2.66 8.53
N PHE A 20 13.71 3.39 7.87
CA PHE A 20 13.55 3.87 6.49
C PHE A 20 13.97 2.87 5.41
N SER A 21 14.43 1.68 5.81
CA SER A 21 14.74 0.58 4.88
C SER A 21 13.69 -0.51 4.97
N GLU A 22 13.42 -1.25 3.90
CA GLU A 22 12.51 -2.41 3.97
C GLU A 22 13.14 -3.54 4.80
N GLY A 23 14.28 -4.09 4.37
CA GLY A 23 15.00 -5.14 5.09
C GLY A 23 15.80 -4.65 6.31
N ASP A 24 16.16 -5.56 7.22
CA ASP A 24 17.01 -5.23 8.39
C ASP A 24 18.50 -5.23 8.01
N LEU A 25 18.96 -4.10 7.45
CA LEU A 25 20.36 -3.92 7.01
C LEU A 25 21.35 -3.74 8.15
N GLU A 26 20.88 -3.30 9.32
CA GLU A 26 21.71 -2.94 10.48
C GLU A 26 21.75 -4.05 11.53
N PHE A 27 21.05 -5.16 11.28
CA PHE A 27 20.97 -6.35 12.14
C PHE A 27 20.64 -5.95 13.57
N GLU A 28 19.39 -5.54 13.77
CA GLU A 28 18.92 -5.05 15.06
C GLU A 28 19.11 -6.13 16.13
N SER A 29 19.94 -5.83 17.13
CA SER A 29 20.34 -6.80 18.15
C SER A 29 19.25 -7.05 19.19
N LYS A 30 18.25 -6.16 19.25
CA LYS A 30 17.02 -6.28 20.04
C LYS A 30 15.85 -5.98 19.11
N PRO A 31 14.66 -6.55 19.34
CA PRO A 31 13.49 -6.21 18.54
C PRO A 31 13.24 -4.71 18.52
N LYS A 32 12.99 -4.18 17.33
CA LYS A 32 12.61 -2.79 17.10
C LYS A 32 11.26 -2.73 16.41
N VAL A 33 10.45 -1.77 16.83
CA VAL A 33 9.09 -1.59 16.35
C VAL A 33 8.90 -0.10 16.06
N SER A 34 8.43 0.22 14.86
CA SER A 34 7.80 1.50 14.52
C SER A 34 6.32 1.26 14.27
N LEU A 35 5.48 2.11 14.82
CA LEU A 35 4.05 2.16 14.55
C LEU A 35 3.70 3.58 14.18
N ALA A 36 3.00 3.78 13.07
CA ALA A 36 2.37 5.05 12.79
C ALA A 36 0.92 4.86 12.37
N ALA A 37 0.14 5.90 12.61
CA ALA A 37 -1.25 5.97 12.17
C ALA A 37 -1.57 7.41 11.81
N GLY A 38 -2.56 7.58 10.96
CA GLY A 38 -3.08 8.89 10.67
C GLY A 38 -4.44 8.87 10.02
N TYR A 39 -4.99 10.07 9.96
CA TYR A 39 -6.32 10.33 9.47
C TYR A 39 -6.27 11.56 8.58
N SER A 40 -7.01 11.50 7.47
CA SER A 40 -7.15 12.60 6.54
C SER A 40 -8.61 12.84 6.18
N TYR A 41 -8.98 14.11 6.07
CA TYR A 41 -10.30 14.55 5.61
C TYR A 41 -10.15 15.49 4.42
N ASP A 42 -10.72 15.07 3.29
CA ASP A 42 -10.81 15.84 2.06
C ASP A 42 -12.24 16.34 1.90
N GLU A 43 -12.41 17.65 2.00
CA GLU A 43 -13.70 18.31 1.82
C GLU A 43 -13.89 18.71 0.36
N ASN A 44 -15.11 18.53 -0.16
CA ASN A 44 -15.54 18.95 -1.49
C ASN A 44 -14.62 18.48 -2.63
N ALA A 45 -14.20 17.23 -2.58
CA ALA A 45 -13.37 16.65 -3.63
C ALA A 45 -14.17 16.47 -4.92
N LEU A 46 -13.63 17.02 -6.02
CA LEU A 46 -14.21 16.93 -7.37
C LEU A 46 -13.54 15.86 -8.24
N ARG A 47 -12.66 15.04 -7.66
CA ARG A 47 -12.00 13.95 -8.39
C ARG A 47 -12.12 12.62 -7.68
N THR A 48 -12.14 11.55 -8.46
CA THR A 48 -12.43 10.18 -8.01
C THR A 48 -11.49 9.65 -6.92
N ARG A 49 -10.32 10.28 -6.70
CA ARG A 49 -9.35 9.90 -5.66
C ARG A 49 -8.99 11.07 -4.73
N GLY A 50 -9.90 12.02 -4.52
CA GLY A 50 -9.64 13.23 -3.73
C GLY A 50 -9.14 14.36 -4.63
N THR A 51 -7.82 14.53 -4.71
CA THR A 51 -7.16 15.59 -5.50
C THR A 51 -6.72 15.15 -6.90
N ILE A 52 -6.66 13.84 -7.13
CA ILE A 52 -6.23 13.20 -8.40
C ILE A 52 -7.33 12.28 -8.95
N GLY A 53 -7.13 11.81 -10.18
CA GLY A 53 -8.08 10.93 -10.87
C GLY A 53 -8.98 11.69 -11.85
N THR A 54 -10.05 11.03 -12.29
CA THR A 54 -11.04 11.63 -13.20
C THR A 54 -12.00 12.52 -12.43
N VAL A 55 -12.74 13.37 -13.15
CA VAL A 55 -13.70 14.29 -12.54
C VAL A 55 -14.92 13.52 -12.00
N LEU A 56 -15.41 13.94 -10.84
CA LEU A 56 -16.72 13.58 -10.31
C LEU A 56 -17.74 14.64 -10.72
N TYR A 57 -18.98 14.22 -10.94
CA TYR A 57 -20.04 15.16 -11.33
C TYR A 57 -20.63 15.93 -10.15
N GLU A 58 -20.40 15.43 -8.94
CA GLU A 58 -20.79 16.05 -7.68
C GLU A 58 -19.61 16.01 -6.72
N ALA A 59 -19.51 17.00 -5.85
CA ALA A 59 -18.50 17.02 -4.80
C ALA A 59 -18.75 15.90 -3.78
N ARG A 60 -17.66 15.33 -3.27
CA ARG A 60 -17.68 14.28 -2.25
C ARG A 60 -16.68 14.59 -1.15
N ASP A 61 -17.06 14.29 0.07
CA ASP A 61 -16.14 14.35 1.21
C ASP A 61 -15.56 12.97 1.44
N PHE A 62 -14.24 12.91 1.61
CA PHE A 62 -13.53 11.67 1.89
C PHE A 62 -12.90 11.69 3.27
N SER A 63 -13.04 10.59 3.98
CA SER A 63 -12.23 10.26 5.14
C SER A 63 -11.26 9.15 4.76
N SER A 64 -9.99 9.31 5.11
CA SER A 64 -8.98 8.27 4.93
C SER A 64 -8.30 7.98 6.26
N PHE A 65 -8.11 6.71 6.56
CA PHE A 65 -7.32 6.24 7.70
C PHE A 65 -6.15 5.41 7.16
N PHE A 66 -4.97 5.60 7.73
CA PHE A 66 -3.78 4.85 7.40
C PHE A 66 -3.08 4.41 8.68
N ALA A 67 -2.53 3.20 8.66
CA ALA A 67 -1.75 2.65 9.76
C ALA A 67 -0.60 1.82 9.19
N ASP A 68 0.60 2.02 9.71
CA ASP A 68 1.80 1.32 9.31
C ASP A 68 2.54 0.75 10.53
N ALA A 69 3.18 -0.40 10.32
CA ALA A 69 3.96 -1.10 11.32
C ALA A 69 5.24 -1.67 10.68
N VAL A 70 6.38 -1.41 11.33
CA VAL A 70 7.69 -1.96 10.98
C VAL A 70 8.23 -2.71 12.18
N VAL A 71 8.61 -3.97 12.00
CA VAL A 71 9.28 -4.76 13.03
C VAL A 71 10.60 -5.27 12.48
N LYS A 72 11.71 -5.10 13.20
CA LYS A 72 13.02 -5.62 12.80
C LYS A 72 13.75 -6.31 13.93
N TYR A 73 14.43 -7.40 13.58
CA TYR A 73 15.25 -8.15 14.51
C TYR A 73 16.22 -9.10 13.79
N ASN A 74 17.51 -8.91 14.00
CA ASN A 74 18.58 -9.82 13.58
C ASN A 74 18.47 -10.31 12.12
N GLY A 75 18.23 -9.40 11.19
CA GLY A 75 18.07 -9.67 9.76
C GLY A 75 16.61 -9.86 9.33
N TRP A 76 15.69 -10.17 10.24
CA TRP A 76 14.26 -10.21 9.94
C TRP A 76 13.69 -8.80 9.87
N ALA A 77 12.81 -8.57 8.89
CA ALA A 77 11.98 -7.39 8.81
C ALA A 77 10.54 -7.75 8.41
N LEU A 78 9.58 -7.22 9.15
CA LEU A 78 8.16 -7.25 8.81
C LEU A 78 7.70 -5.81 8.61
N TYR A 79 7.15 -5.54 7.43
CA TYR A 79 6.49 -4.29 7.09
C TYR A 79 5.02 -4.57 6.83
N SER A 80 4.11 -3.78 7.40
CA SER A 80 2.70 -3.87 7.09
C SER A 80 2.06 -2.50 7.08
N GLU A 81 1.26 -2.23 6.07
CA GLU A 81 0.50 -1.00 5.90
C GLU A 81 -0.96 -1.34 5.63
N TYR A 82 -1.86 -0.57 6.24
CA TYR A 82 -3.29 -0.58 6.00
C TYR A 82 -3.73 0.84 5.64
N ILE A 83 -4.52 0.96 4.58
CA ILE A 83 -5.16 2.23 4.20
C ILE A 83 -6.62 1.95 3.95
N SER A 84 -7.51 2.78 4.46
CA SER A 84 -8.93 2.78 4.10
C SER A 84 -9.40 4.16 3.73
N ARG A 85 -10.32 4.23 2.76
CA ARG A 85 -10.99 5.44 2.34
C ARG A 85 -12.49 5.20 2.26
N ALA A 86 -13.25 6.09 2.89
CA ALA A 86 -14.71 6.15 2.80
C ALA A 86 -15.13 7.50 2.21
N SER A 87 -16.30 7.52 1.59
CA SER A 87 -17.00 8.75 1.21
C SER A 87 -18.19 8.94 2.14
N GLN A 88 -18.45 10.19 2.55
CA GLN A 88 -19.57 10.50 3.43
C GLN A 88 -20.92 10.48 2.69
N GLN A 89 -20.90 10.88 1.42
CA GLN A 89 -22.00 10.77 0.48
C GLN A 89 -21.85 9.48 -0.36
N PRO A 90 -22.88 9.05 -1.11
CA PRO A 90 -22.77 7.91 -2.02
C PRO A 90 -21.58 8.05 -2.97
N ALA A 91 -20.78 7.00 -3.13
CA ALA A 91 -19.60 7.01 -3.98
C ALA A 91 -19.93 7.32 -5.44
N PHE A 92 -21.10 6.94 -5.94
CA PHE A 92 -21.54 7.30 -7.30
C PHE A 92 -22.00 8.75 -7.40
N THR A 93 -21.64 9.39 -8.52
CA THR A 93 -22.00 10.76 -8.90
C THR A 93 -22.57 10.75 -10.31
N TYR A 94 -23.50 11.66 -10.58
CA TYR A 94 -24.21 11.72 -11.86
C TYR A 94 -24.25 13.14 -12.41
N THR A 95 -24.35 13.27 -13.73
CA THR A 95 -24.68 14.55 -14.35
C THR A 95 -26.10 14.98 -13.98
N SER A 96 -26.42 16.28 -14.11
CA SER A 96 -27.73 16.81 -13.73
C SER A 96 -28.91 16.17 -14.48
N ASP A 97 -28.66 15.65 -15.69
CA ASP A 97 -29.62 14.90 -16.52
C ASP A 97 -29.55 13.38 -16.31
N SER A 98 -28.69 12.90 -15.40
CA SER A 98 -28.43 11.48 -15.11
C SER A 98 -27.92 10.64 -16.29
N SER A 99 -27.44 11.27 -17.36
CA SER A 99 -26.97 10.57 -18.57
C SER A 99 -25.59 9.92 -18.38
N LEU A 100 -24.73 10.50 -17.54
CA LEU A 100 -23.38 10.01 -17.24
C LEU A 100 -23.21 9.74 -15.75
N LYS A 101 -22.36 8.76 -15.44
CA LYS A 101 -22.01 8.38 -14.07
C LYS A 101 -20.49 8.33 -13.87
N SER A 102 -20.03 8.70 -12.69
CA SER A 102 -18.64 8.58 -12.22
C SER A 102 -18.66 8.11 -10.77
N PHE A 103 -17.59 7.51 -10.26
CA PHE A 103 -17.57 6.99 -8.90
C PHE A 103 -16.29 7.31 -8.15
N ALA A 104 -16.43 7.64 -6.87
CA ALA A 104 -15.33 7.78 -5.95
C ALA A 104 -14.70 6.41 -5.65
N VAL A 105 -13.38 6.33 -5.67
CA VAL A 105 -12.65 5.11 -5.36
C VAL A 105 -12.52 4.97 -3.85
N THR A 106 -13.43 4.19 -3.25
CA THR A 106 -13.53 3.88 -1.82
C THR A 106 -13.23 2.40 -1.54
N GLY A 107 -12.87 2.08 -0.30
CA GLY A 107 -12.51 0.73 0.13
C GLY A 107 -11.27 0.73 1.01
N TYR A 108 -10.57 -0.39 1.06
CA TYR A 108 -9.33 -0.50 1.84
C TYR A 108 -8.27 -1.29 1.09
N GLY A 109 -7.03 -1.11 1.50
CA GLY A 109 -5.88 -1.86 1.03
C GLY A 109 -4.99 -2.28 2.18
N VAL A 110 -4.35 -3.44 2.01
CA VAL A 110 -3.31 -3.94 2.90
C VAL A 110 -2.09 -4.25 2.06
N ASN A 111 -0.91 -3.89 2.55
CA ASN A 111 0.36 -4.28 1.98
C ASN A 111 1.27 -4.82 3.08
N THR A 112 1.60 -6.10 3.05
CA THR A 112 2.44 -6.74 4.06
C THR A 112 3.62 -7.43 3.38
N GLN A 113 4.83 -7.19 3.90
CA GLN A 113 6.06 -7.84 3.48
C GLN A 113 6.80 -8.42 4.67
N LEU A 114 7.20 -9.67 4.54
CA LEU A 114 8.18 -10.31 5.42
C LEU A 114 9.47 -10.54 4.63
N SER A 115 10.60 -10.17 5.21
CA SER A 115 11.89 -10.41 4.60
C SER A 115 12.96 -10.83 5.61
N TYR A 116 14.01 -11.44 5.07
CA TYR A 116 15.21 -11.77 5.82
C TYR A 116 16.45 -11.33 5.04
N THR A 117 17.25 -10.48 5.66
CA THR A 117 18.55 -10.02 5.16
C THR A 117 19.67 -10.87 5.73
N PHE A 118 20.47 -11.46 4.86
CA PHE A 118 21.69 -12.16 5.20
C PHE A 118 22.86 -11.18 5.40
N ARG A 119 23.87 -11.57 6.20
CA ARG A 119 25.06 -10.74 6.47
C ARG A 119 25.87 -10.34 5.24
N ASN A 120 25.69 -11.05 4.13
CA ASN A 120 26.28 -10.71 2.83
C ASN A 120 25.40 -9.73 2.02
N TYR A 121 24.38 -9.13 2.63
CA TYR A 121 23.47 -8.14 2.04
C TYR A 121 22.61 -8.65 0.87
N TRP A 122 22.38 -9.96 0.82
CA TRP A 122 21.25 -10.52 0.11
C TRP A 122 20.03 -10.50 1.01
N GLU A 123 18.86 -10.26 0.43
CA GLU A 123 17.58 -10.34 1.12
C GLU A 123 16.62 -11.17 0.28
N ILE A 124 15.82 -11.99 0.97
CA ILE A 124 14.67 -12.68 0.38
C ILE A 124 13.43 -12.07 1.01
N ALA A 125 12.43 -11.76 0.18
CA ALA A 125 11.19 -11.12 0.61
C ALA A 125 9.97 -11.84 0.05
N ALA A 126 8.95 -11.98 0.87
CA ALA A 126 7.61 -12.36 0.46
C ALA A 126 6.66 -11.19 0.75
N ARG A 127 5.88 -10.79 -0.26
CA ARG A 127 4.92 -9.68 -0.15
C ARG A 127 3.53 -10.15 -0.55
N TYR A 128 2.55 -9.78 0.26
CA TYR A 128 1.14 -9.90 -0.05
C TYR A 128 0.51 -8.50 -0.01
N SER A 129 -0.18 -8.15 -1.08
CA SER A 129 -0.91 -6.89 -1.16
C SER A 129 -2.33 -7.16 -1.62
N VAL A 130 -3.31 -6.46 -1.06
CA VAL A 130 -4.70 -6.54 -1.50
C VAL A 130 -5.32 -5.16 -1.51
N VAL A 131 -6.08 -4.86 -2.55
CA VAL A 131 -6.97 -3.71 -2.61
C VAL A 131 -8.38 -4.24 -2.74
N ASN A 132 -9.22 -3.93 -1.75
CA ASN A 132 -10.60 -4.37 -1.67
C ASN A 132 -11.54 -3.16 -1.79
N PRO A 133 -12.32 -3.06 -2.87
CA PRO A 133 -13.29 -1.97 -3.04
C PRO A 133 -14.42 -2.05 -2.00
N ASP A 134 -14.93 -0.88 -1.63
CA ASP A 134 -16.12 -0.79 -0.80
C ASP A 134 -17.32 -1.43 -1.49
N LYS A 135 -18.27 -1.95 -0.70
CA LYS A 135 -19.46 -2.64 -1.19
C LYS A 135 -20.21 -1.85 -2.26
N GLU A 136 -20.29 -0.53 -2.13
CA GLU A 136 -21.01 0.32 -3.06
C GLU A 136 -20.45 0.20 -4.49
N ILE A 137 -19.13 0.23 -4.65
CA ILE A 137 -18.48 0.30 -5.97
C ILE A 137 -18.09 -1.07 -6.55
N ARG A 138 -18.45 -2.18 -5.90
CA ARG A 138 -18.09 -3.56 -6.33
C ARG A 138 -18.65 -3.97 -7.69
N THR A 139 -19.63 -3.24 -8.19
CA THR A 139 -20.15 -3.42 -9.55
C THR A 139 -19.16 -2.92 -10.62
N GLU A 140 -18.36 -1.90 -10.30
CA GLU A 140 -17.39 -1.31 -11.22
C GLU A 140 -15.95 -1.76 -10.91
N ALA A 141 -15.61 -1.82 -9.61
CA ALA A 141 -14.29 -2.16 -9.11
C ALA A 141 -14.19 -3.63 -8.67
N MET A 142 -13.09 -4.27 -9.05
CA MET A 142 -12.73 -5.63 -8.65
C MET A 142 -11.77 -5.61 -7.47
N ARG A 143 -11.77 -6.69 -6.69
CA ARG A 143 -10.72 -6.93 -5.70
C ARG A 143 -9.45 -7.34 -6.43
N ASP A 144 -8.32 -6.81 -6.02
CA ASP A 144 -7.02 -7.07 -6.63
C ASP A 144 -6.02 -7.53 -5.57
N SER A 145 -5.48 -8.73 -5.72
CA SER A 145 -4.55 -9.35 -4.79
C SER A 145 -3.24 -9.69 -5.49
N TYR A 146 -2.12 -9.40 -4.83
CA TYR A 146 -0.76 -9.61 -5.33
C TYR A 146 -0.01 -10.50 -4.36
N TYR A 147 0.64 -11.53 -4.89
CA TYR A 147 1.53 -12.43 -4.17
C TYR A 147 2.88 -12.36 -4.84
N LEU A 148 3.88 -11.78 -4.17
CA LEU A 148 5.22 -11.60 -4.73
C LEU A 148 6.24 -12.33 -3.87
N LEU A 149 7.20 -12.96 -4.55
CA LEU A 149 8.43 -13.46 -3.95
C LEU A 149 9.59 -12.77 -4.65
N GLY A 150 10.52 -12.22 -3.87
CA GLY A 150 11.62 -11.44 -4.42
C GLY A 150 12.94 -11.68 -3.74
N VAL A 151 13.98 -11.28 -4.45
CA VAL A 151 15.35 -11.24 -3.99
C VAL A 151 15.91 -9.85 -4.21
N ASN A 152 16.55 -9.32 -3.19
CA ASN A 152 17.22 -8.03 -3.23
C ASN A 152 18.69 -8.20 -2.93
N LYS A 153 19.52 -7.41 -3.61
CA LYS A 153 20.95 -7.31 -3.34
C LYS A 153 21.30 -5.86 -3.07
N TYR A 154 21.74 -5.58 -1.85
CA TYR A 154 22.22 -4.26 -1.46
C TYR A 154 23.73 -4.17 -1.73
N VAL A 155 24.13 -3.14 -2.47
CA VAL A 155 25.53 -2.87 -2.82
C VAL A 155 26.10 -1.74 -1.96
N ARG A 156 25.30 -0.69 -1.74
CA ARG A 156 25.65 0.46 -0.89
C ARG A 156 24.52 0.76 0.09
N LYS A 157 24.30 -0.14 1.06
CA LYS A 157 23.17 -0.06 2.00
C LYS A 157 21.85 0.22 1.24
N HIS A 158 21.05 1.18 1.69
CA HIS A 158 19.80 1.58 1.06
C HIS A 158 19.97 2.43 -0.21
N LEU A 159 21.17 2.93 -0.53
CA LEU A 159 21.37 3.82 -1.68
C LEU A 159 21.44 3.08 -3.01
N THR A 160 21.97 1.85 -3.04
CA THR A 160 22.06 1.09 -4.29
C THR A 160 21.59 -0.34 -4.06
N LYS A 161 20.47 -0.67 -4.70
CA LYS A 161 19.77 -1.96 -4.55
C LYS A 161 19.37 -2.50 -5.93
N PHE A 162 19.68 -3.77 -6.16
CA PHE A 162 19.11 -4.56 -7.26
C PHE A 162 17.99 -5.43 -6.72
N GLN A 163 16.88 -5.51 -7.44
CA GLN A 163 15.68 -6.21 -7.00
C GLN A 163 15.11 -7.03 -8.14
N GLY A 164 14.74 -8.27 -7.84
CA GLY A 164 13.98 -9.13 -8.73
C GLY A 164 12.78 -9.68 -7.98
N PHE A 165 11.60 -9.58 -8.58
CA PHE A 165 10.36 -10.15 -8.04
C PHE A 165 9.68 -11.01 -9.09
N VAL A 166 9.22 -12.19 -8.67
CA VAL A 166 8.22 -12.96 -9.38
C VAL A 166 6.92 -12.89 -8.60
N GLY A 167 5.79 -12.98 -9.29
CA GLY A 167 4.54 -12.92 -8.59
C GLY A 167 3.32 -13.35 -9.37
N TYR A 168 2.22 -13.34 -8.66
CA TYR A 168 0.91 -13.68 -9.16
C TYR A 168 -0.08 -12.60 -8.72
N ARG A 169 -0.79 -12.06 -9.69
CA ARG A 169 -1.90 -11.14 -9.48
C ARG A 169 -3.20 -11.90 -9.70
N ALA A 170 -4.08 -11.87 -8.71
CA ALA A 170 -5.43 -12.40 -8.77
C ALA A 170 -6.44 -11.25 -8.70
N GLN A 171 -7.20 -11.06 -9.76
CA GLN A 171 -8.28 -10.09 -9.80
C GLN A 171 -9.62 -10.80 -9.73
N GLU A 172 -10.39 -10.52 -8.67
CA GLU A 172 -11.67 -11.16 -8.39
C GLU A 172 -12.81 -10.17 -8.62
N SER A 173 -13.83 -10.59 -9.39
CA SER A 173 -15.06 -9.82 -9.50
C SER A 173 -16.06 -10.22 -8.44
N PHE A 174 -16.85 -9.24 -8.00
CA PHE A 174 -18.02 -9.47 -7.19
C PHE A 174 -19.29 -9.70 -8.02
N GLN A 175 -19.20 -9.57 -9.35
CA GLN A 175 -20.32 -9.81 -10.26
C GLN A 175 -20.26 -11.24 -10.82
N PRO A 176 -21.37 -12.00 -10.78
CA PRO A 176 -21.39 -13.39 -11.28
C PRO A 176 -21.01 -13.52 -12.75
N LEU A 177 -21.32 -12.50 -13.56
CA LEU A 177 -21.16 -12.52 -15.02
C LEU A 177 -19.81 -11.95 -15.49
N LYS A 178 -19.02 -11.36 -14.59
CA LYS A 178 -17.73 -10.75 -14.93
C LYS A 178 -16.62 -11.63 -14.37
N SER A 179 -15.95 -12.39 -15.22
CA SER A 179 -14.85 -13.24 -14.77
C SER A 179 -13.67 -12.41 -14.25
N GLY A 180 -13.01 -12.95 -13.23
CA GLY A 180 -11.73 -12.45 -12.75
C GLY A 180 -10.61 -12.59 -13.79
N LYS A 181 -9.47 -11.95 -13.52
CA LYS A 181 -8.27 -12.03 -14.37
C LYS A 181 -7.05 -12.32 -13.53
N ASN A 182 -6.27 -13.29 -13.94
CA ASN A 182 -5.05 -13.68 -13.25
C ASN A 182 -3.85 -13.46 -14.15
N ASN A 183 -2.77 -12.91 -13.60
CA ASN A 183 -1.56 -12.61 -14.36
C ASN A 183 -0.32 -13.00 -13.56
N PHE A 184 0.68 -13.55 -14.25
CA PHE A 184 2.02 -13.67 -13.69
C PHE A 184 2.77 -12.35 -13.84
N LEU A 185 3.61 -12.04 -12.86
CA LEU A 185 4.43 -10.84 -12.80
C LEU A 185 5.89 -11.25 -12.73
N LEU A 186 6.71 -10.56 -13.53
CA LEU A 186 8.16 -10.60 -13.44
C LEU A 186 8.63 -9.14 -13.45
N VAL A 187 9.33 -8.74 -12.40
CA VAL A 187 9.81 -7.37 -12.23
C VAL A 187 11.30 -7.41 -11.92
N PHE A 188 12.06 -6.59 -12.63
CA PHE A 188 13.44 -6.28 -12.31
C PHE A 188 13.55 -4.77 -12.10
N GLN A 189 14.14 -4.36 -10.97
CA GLN A 189 14.28 -2.96 -10.59
C GLN A 189 15.69 -2.69 -10.09
N VAL A 190 16.21 -1.53 -10.46
CA VAL A 190 17.48 -1.01 -9.96
C VAL A 190 17.21 0.34 -9.32
N GLU A 191 17.64 0.50 -8.08
CA GLU A 191 17.63 1.77 -7.36
C GLU A 191 19.06 2.32 -7.32
N LEU A 192 19.25 3.52 -7.88
CA LEU A 192 20.50 4.25 -7.89
C LEU A 192 20.28 5.56 -7.11
N GLY A 193 20.72 5.56 -5.86
CA GLY A 193 20.80 6.76 -5.02
C GLY A 193 21.91 7.67 -5.51
N ILE A 194 21.60 8.97 -5.61
CA ILE A 194 22.55 10.06 -5.86
C ILE A 194 23.08 10.54 -4.52
#